data_AF-A0A9E0RNZ2-F1
#
_entry.id   AF-A0A9E0RNZ2-F1
#
_cell.length_a   1.000
_cell.length_b   1.000
_cell.length_c   1.000
_cell.angle_alpha   90.00
_cell.angle_beta   90.00
_cell.angle_gamma   90.00
#
_symmetry.space_group_name_H-M   'P 1'
#
loop_
_entity.id
_entity.type
_entity.pdbx_description
1 polymer ?
#
loop_
_entity_poly.entity_id
_entity_poly.type
_entity_poly.pdbx_seq_one_letter_code
_entity_poly.pdbx_strand_id
1 'polypeptide(L)'
;MSADAQPPIDAQRQSGTGLAGLLGSVINAGKGILARRRQTAAVAPSGDLLAKCRQLLHHRGEASGLALACEVIADYQALDAANRTLFFEALGDAFDPDPEGIVAAA
;
A
#
# COMPACT_ATOMS: atom_id res chain seq x y z
N MET A 1 -56.03 15.50 32.32
CA MET A 1 -55.11 14.97 33.34
C MET A 1 -54.48 13.73 32.72
N SER A 2 -53.51 13.86 31.81
CA SER A 2 -52.12 14.31 31.97
C SER A 2 -51.23 13.27 32.67
N ALA A 3 -50.01 13.14 32.14
CA ALA A 3 -48.90 12.24 32.48
C ALA A 3 -49.02 10.87 31.78
N ASP A 4 -48.48 10.65 30.59
CA ASP A 4 -47.10 10.88 30.12
C ASP A 4 -46.07 10.21 31.04
N ALA A 5 -45.54 9.09 30.56
CA ALA A 5 -44.39 8.39 31.14
C ALA A 5 -43.73 7.50 30.07
N GLN A 6 -43.11 8.15 29.09
CA GLN A 6 -42.03 7.56 28.33
C GLN A 6 -40.72 7.82 29.10
N PRO A 7 -39.86 6.82 29.38
CA PRO A 7 -38.46 7.09 29.64
C PRO A 7 -37.57 6.67 28.46
N PRO A 8 -36.40 7.32 28.29
CA PRO A 8 -35.65 7.38 27.05
C PRO A 8 -34.47 6.42 27.06
N ILE A 9 -34.10 5.84 25.91
CA ILE A 9 -32.68 5.60 25.57
C ILE A 9 -32.51 5.83 24.07
N ASP A 10 -32.16 7.07 23.73
CA ASP A 10 -31.33 7.37 22.58
C ASP A 10 -29.99 6.62 22.73
N ALA A 11 -29.85 5.52 22.01
CA ALA A 11 -28.55 4.97 21.64
C ALA A 11 -28.66 4.04 20.43
N GLN A 12 -29.49 4.40 19.44
CA GLN A 12 -29.20 3.97 18.08
C GLN A 12 -27.95 4.71 17.62
N ARG A 13 -26.81 4.15 18.04
CA ARG A 13 -25.46 4.42 17.56
C ARG A 13 -25.57 4.57 16.06
N GLN A 14 -25.54 5.82 15.62
CA GLN A 14 -25.57 6.20 14.23
C GLN A 14 -24.56 5.30 13.54
N SER A 15 -25.08 4.38 12.73
CA SER A 15 -24.30 3.62 11.79
C SER A 15 -23.38 4.63 11.12
N GLY A 16 -22.07 4.41 11.19
CA GLY A 16 -21.06 5.22 10.50
C GLY A 16 -21.17 5.04 8.97
N THR A 17 -22.39 5.15 8.44
CA THR A 17 -22.80 4.93 7.06
C THR A 17 -22.56 6.20 6.24
N GLY A 18 -21.35 6.73 6.36
CA GLY A 18 -20.81 7.72 5.44
C GLY A 18 -19.66 7.10 4.65
N LEU A 19 -19.03 7.92 3.82
CA LEU A 19 -17.77 7.62 3.12
C LEU A 19 -16.74 6.89 4.01
N ALA A 20 -16.68 7.20 5.30
CA ALA A 20 -15.81 6.53 6.27
C ALA A 20 -16.04 5.01 6.38
N GLY A 21 -17.29 4.55 6.34
CA GLY A 21 -17.63 3.12 6.33
C GLY A 21 -17.24 2.43 5.02
N LEU A 22 -17.40 3.13 3.89
CA LEU A 22 -16.96 2.63 2.58
C LEU A 22 -15.43 2.56 2.48
N LEU A 23 -14.72 3.60 2.93
CA LEU A 23 -13.27 3.61 3.03
C LEU A 23 -12.78 2.51 3.97
N GLY A 24 -13.43 2.32 5.12
CA GLY A 24 -13.15 1.21 6.03
C GLY A 24 -13.30 -0.17 5.38
N SER A 25 -14.34 -0.35 4.56
CA SER A 25 -14.57 -1.59 3.81
C SER A 25 -13.51 -1.82 2.72
N VAL A 26 -13.17 -0.78 1.96
CA VAL A 26 -12.10 -0.81 0.94
C VAL A 26 -10.74 -1.11 1.58
N ILE A 27 -10.42 -0.48 2.71
CA ILE A 27 -9.20 -0.73 3.48
C ILE A 27 -9.18 -2.18 3.98
N ASN A 28 -10.30 -2.71 4.48
CA ASN A 28 -10.35 -4.09 4.98
C ASN A 28 -10.23 -5.13 3.85
N ALA A 29 -10.87 -4.88 2.70
CA ALA A 29 -10.71 -5.71 1.50
C ALA A 29 -9.26 -5.68 1.00
N GLY A 30 -8.63 -4.50 0.98
CA GLY A 30 -7.21 -4.34 0.67
C GLY A 30 -6.30 -5.09 1.63
N LYS A 31 -6.57 -5.04 2.94
CA LYS A 31 -5.83 -5.78 3.97
C LYS A 31 -5.96 -7.30 3.80
N GLY A 32 -7.13 -7.81 3.42
CA GLY A 32 -7.34 -9.24 3.18
C GLY A 32 -6.54 -9.77 1.99
N ILE A 33 -6.49 -9.01 0.91
CA ILE A 33 -5.68 -9.32 -0.28
C ILE A 33 -4.18 -9.24 0.08
N LEU A 34 -3.77 -8.21 0.82
CA LEU A 34 -2.40 -8.01 1.26
C LEU A 34 -1.92 -9.14 2.20
N ALA A 35 -2.75 -9.57 3.14
CA ALA A 35 -2.43 -10.67 4.05
C ALA A 35 -2.24 -12.01 3.31
N ARG A 36 -3.06 -12.27 2.28
CA ARG A 36 -2.93 -13.46 1.42
C ARG A 36 -1.64 -13.43 0.59
N ARG A 37 -1.24 -12.26 0.07
CA ARG A 37 0.03 -12.09 -0.65
C ARG A 37 1.27 -12.19 0.25
N ARG A 38 1.17 -11.71 1.49
CA ARG A 38 2.26 -11.81 2.48
C ARG A 38 2.61 -13.26 2.84
N GLN A 39 1.64 -14.17 2.77
CA GLN A 39 1.85 -15.61 2.98
C GLN A 39 2.60 -16.27 1.81
N THR A 40 2.49 -15.72 0.60
CA THR A 40 3.22 -16.19 -0.59
C THR A 40 4.61 -15.56 -0.76
N ALA A 41 4.90 -14.42 -0.12
CA ALA A 41 6.15 -13.66 -0.28
C ALA A 41 7.30 -14.07 0.68
N ALA A 42 7.13 -15.13 1.47
CA ALA A 42 8.09 -15.51 2.52
C ALA A 42 9.48 -15.95 2.02
N VAL A 43 9.72 -16.08 0.70
CA VAL A 43 11.04 -16.38 0.12
C VAL A 43 11.14 -15.76 -1.29
N ALA A 44 11.27 -14.44 -1.40
CA ALA A 44 11.58 -13.80 -2.68
C ALA A 44 12.93 -13.05 -2.60
N PRO A 45 13.90 -13.32 -3.49
CA PRO A 45 15.17 -12.60 -3.52
C PRO A 45 14.96 -11.11 -3.81
N SER A 46 15.93 -10.29 -3.42
CA SER A 46 16.00 -8.84 -3.68
C SER A 46 15.72 -8.42 -5.14
N GLY A 47 15.89 -9.31 -6.12
CA GLY A 47 15.51 -9.09 -7.53
C GLY A 47 13.99 -8.91 -7.76
N ASP A 48 13.14 -9.55 -6.94
CA ASP A 48 11.68 -9.40 -7.03
C ASP A 48 11.22 -8.00 -6.56
N LEU A 49 11.93 -7.41 -5.60
CA LEU A 49 11.63 -6.08 -5.08
C LEU A 49 11.89 -4.97 -6.11
N LEU A 50 13.01 -5.06 -6.85
CA LEU A 50 13.36 -4.10 -7.89
C LEU A 50 12.33 -4.09 -9.03
N ALA A 51 11.76 -5.26 -9.36
CA ALA A 51 10.70 -5.37 -10.36
C ALA A 51 9.41 -4.66 -9.92
N LYS A 52 9.04 -4.76 -8.64
CA LYS A 52 7.88 -4.05 -8.06
C LYS A 52 8.06 -2.53 -8.09
N CYS A 53 9.28 -2.04 -7.82
CA CYS A 53 9.59 -0.61 -7.96
C CYS A 53 9.38 -0.10 -9.40
N ARG A 54 9.79 -0.88 -10.42
CA ARG A 54 9.54 -0.50 -11.83
C ARG A 54 8.05 -0.51 -12.18
N GLN A 55 7.31 -1.52 -11.71
CA GLN A 55 5.85 -1.57 -11.90
C GLN A 55 5.15 -0.36 -11.27
N LEU A 56 5.64 0.13 -10.13
CA LEU A 56 5.09 1.30 -9.46
C LEU A 56 5.18 2.56 -10.32
N LEU A 57 6.30 2.76 -11.03
CA LEU A 57 6.49 3.91 -11.92
C LEU A 57 5.50 3.92 -13.09
N HIS A 58 5.05 2.75 -13.53
CA HIS A 58 4.24 2.62 -14.75
C HIS A 58 2.74 2.45 -14.44
N HIS A 59 2.38 2.28 -13.17
CA HIS A 59 1.01 2.03 -12.78
C HIS A 59 0.14 3.29 -12.92
N ARG A 60 -1.01 3.14 -13.59
CA ARG A 60 -2.04 4.18 -13.70
C ARG A 60 -3.24 3.81 -12.84
N GLY A 61 -3.29 4.35 -11.62
CA GLY A 61 -4.43 4.24 -10.70
C GLY A 61 -3.99 4.44 -9.25
N GLU A 62 -4.61 5.38 -8.54
CA GLU A 62 -4.21 5.79 -7.19
C GLU A 62 -4.26 4.64 -6.18
N ALA A 63 -5.34 3.84 -6.19
CA ALA A 63 -5.51 2.71 -5.28
C ALA A 63 -4.50 1.59 -5.54
N SER A 64 -4.27 1.24 -6.81
CA SER A 64 -3.32 0.18 -7.21
C SER A 64 -1.87 0.61 -6.97
N GLY A 65 -1.55 1.87 -7.23
CA GLY A 65 -0.22 2.44 -6.95
C GLY A 65 0.08 2.45 -5.44
N LEU A 66 -0.88 2.85 -4.60
CA LEU A 66 -0.72 2.82 -3.15
C LEU A 66 -0.54 1.40 -2.62
N ALA A 67 -1.34 0.44 -3.12
CA ALA A 67 -1.19 -0.96 -2.74
C ALA A 67 0.20 -1.49 -3.08
N LEU A 68 0.71 -1.19 -4.28
CA LEU A 68 2.03 -1.62 -4.73
C LEU A 68 3.17 -0.94 -3.95
N ALA A 69 3.04 0.34 -3.61
CA ALA A 69 4.01 1.04 -2.77
C ALA A 69 4.08 0.45 -1.35
N CYS A 70 2.92 0.11 -0.76
CA CYS A 70 2.86 -0.58 0.51
C CYS A 70 3.53 -1.96 0.47
N GLU A 71 3.36 -2.70 -0.63
CA GLU A 71 4.04 -3.99 -0.86
C GLU A 71 5.57 -3.82 -0.92
N VAL A 72 6.07 -2.85 -1.70
CA VAL A 72 7.50 -2.54 -1.80
C VAL A 72 8.11 -2.22 -0.42
N ILE A 73 7.43 -1.39 0.38
CA ILE A 73 7.92 -1.02 1.72
C ILE A 73 7.93 -2.24 2.65
N ALA A 74 6.90 -3.08 2.61
CA ALA A 74 6.82 -4.27 3.46
C ALA A 74 7.93 -5.29 3.13
N ASP A 75 8.19 -5.50 1.84
CA ASP A 75 9.24 -6.39 1.36
C ASP A 75 10.64 -5.85 1.72
N TYR A 76 10.87 -4.55 1.54
CA TYR A 76 12.11 -3.90 1.99
C TYR A 76 12.35 -4.06 3.49
N GLN A 77 11.31 -3.87 4.32
CA GLN A 77 11.43 -4.01 5.77
C GLN A 77 11.80 -5.44 6.20
N ALA A 78 11.42 -6.45 5.42
CA ALA A 78 11.75 -7.86 5.66
C ALA A 78 13.19 -8.24 5.29
N LEU A 79 13.91 -7.40 4.54
CA LEU A 79 15.30 -7.64 4.17
C LEU A 79 16.24 -7.49 5.38
N ASP A 80 17.26 -8.35 5.43
CA ASP A 80 18.41 -8.20 6.32
C ASP A 80 19.35 -7.06 5.85
N ALA A 81 20.36 -6.74 6.66
CA ALA A 81 21.27 -5.63 6.37
C ALA A 81 22.01 -5.79 5.04
N ALA A 82 22.46 -7.01 4.70
CA ALA A 82 23.19 -7.28 3.46
C ALA A 82 22.29 -7.09 2.23
N ASN A 83 21.07 -7.61 2.27
CA ASN A 83 20.12 -7.48 1.16
C ASN A 83 19.59 -6.05 1.02
N ARG A 84 19.51 -5.27 2.10
CA ARG A 84 19.20 -3.83 2.02
C ARG A 84 20.27 -3.06 1.25
N THR A 85 21.55 -3.34 1.51
CA THR A 85 22.66 -2.73 0.76
C THR A 85 22.57 -3.10 -0.72
N LEU A 86 22.44 -4.39 -1.04
CA LEU A 86 22.30 -4.86 -2.42
C LEU A 86 21.08 -4.26 -3.13
N PHE A 87 19.98 -4.05 -2.41
CA PHE A 87 18.79 -3.39 -2.95
C PHE A 87 19.06 -1.94 -3.33
N PHE A 88 19.74 -1.15 -2.48
CA PHE A 88 20.03 0.24 -2.78
C PHE A 88 21.10 0.40 -3.88
N GLU A 89 22.08 -0.49 -3.95
CA GLU A 89 23.04 -0.54 -5.07
C GLU A 89 22.30 -0.79 -6.39
N ALA A 90 21.45 -1.83 -6.44
CA ALA A 90 20.64 -2.14 -7.63
C ALA A 90 19.63 -1.03 -7.97
N LEU A 91 19.13 -0.29 -6.98
CA LEU A 91 18.26 0.85 -7.20
C LEU A 91 19.01 2.00 -7.87
N GLY A 92 20.24 2.30 -7.42
CA GLY A 92 21.10 3.30 -8.04
C GLY A 92 21.37 2.98 -9.51
N ASP A 93 21.75 1.74 -9.80
CA ASP A 93 22.07 1.33 -11.17
C ASP A 93 20.85 1.30 -12.10
N ALA A 94 19.71 0.79 -11.63
CA ALA A 94 18.54 0.53 -12.48
C ALA A 94 17.57 1.71 -12.61
N PHE A 95 17.69 2.73 -11.76
CA PHE A 95 16.84 3.93 -11.77
C PHE A 95 17.63 5.21 -12.03
N ASP A 96 18.90 5.09 -12.44
CA ASP A 96 19.69 6.23 -12.91
C ASP A 96 19.04 6.81 -14.18
N PRO A 97 18.99 8.14 -14.34
CA PRO A 97 18.46 8.73 -15.55
C PRO A 97 19.42 8.47 -16.72
N ASP A 98 18.85 8.27 -17.91
CA ASP A 98 19.62 8.04 -19.14
C ASP A 98 20.55 9.24 -19.43
N PRO A 99 21.89 9.10 -19.30
CA PRO A 99 22.82 10.19 -19.48
C PRO A 99 22.81 10.72 -20.92
N GLU A 100 22.62 9.83 -21.92
CA GLU A 100 22.56 10.23 -23.33
C GLU A 100 21.28 11.02 -23.60
N GLY A 101 20.15 10.57 -23.04
CA GLY A 101 18.87 11.29 -23.10
C GLY A 101 18.94 12.68 -22.47
N ILE A 102 19.68 12.86 -21.37
CA ILE A 102 19.92 14.17 -20.75
C ILE A 102 20.71 15.08 -21.70
N VAL A 103 21.83 14.59 -22.24
CA VAL A 103 22.69 15.39 -23.14
C VAL A 103 21.97 15.78 -24.42
N ALA A 104 21.17 14.88 -24.99
CA ALA A 104 20.40 15.15 -26.21
C ALA A 104 19.29 16.21 -26.02
N ALA A 105 18.83 16.42 -24.78
CA ALA A 105 17.78 17.38 -24.44
C ALA A 105 18.27 18.73 -23.89
N ALA A 106 19.58 18.89 -23.69
CA ALA A 106 20.22 20.10 -23.18
C ALA A 106 20.54 21.12 -24.30
#